data_AF-A0A921BBS5-F1
#
_entry.id   AF-A0A921BBS5-F1
#
_cell.length_a   1.000
_cell.length_b   1.000
_cell.length_c   1.000
_cell.angle_alpha   90.00
_cell.angle_beta   90.00
_cell.angle_gamma   90.00
#
_symmetry.space_group_name_H-M   'P 1'
#
loop_
_entity.id
_entity.type
_entity.pdbx_description
1 polymer ?
#
loop_
_entity_poly.entity_id
_entity_poly.type
_entity_poly.pdbx_seq_one_letter_code
_entity_poly.pdbx_strand_id
1 'polypeptide(L)' 'MLPEKGFALNGREIMEKVNARDKGDRSISEMEMILIDKKGKNVFVNLRPMAWSKEKTQKFMFFVSPADVKNTGFPAL' A
#
# COMPACT_ATOMS: atom_id res chain seq x y z
N MET A 1 35.76 29.92 5.00
CA MET A 1 35.40 28.57 5.48
C MET A 1 34.05 28.25 4.85
N LEU A 2 34.01 27.37 3.85
CA LEU A 2 32.78 26.98 3.18
C LEU A 2 31.96 26.12 4.17
N PRO A 3 30.63 26.31 4.28
CA PRO A 3 29.81 25.51 5.19
C PRO A 3 29.91 24.04 4.78
N GLU A 4 30.16 23.17 5.76
CA GLU A 4 30.12 21.73 5.56
C GLU A 4 28.77 21.38 4.91
N LYS A 5 28.82 20.86 3.69
CA LYS A 5 27.66 20.20 3.10
C LYS A 5 27.31 19.07 4.07
N GLY A 6 26.29 19.26 4.89
CA GLY A 6 25.75 18.20 5.73
C GLY A 6 25.59 16.96 4.85
N PHE A 7 26.27 15.87 5.20
CA PHE A 7 26.30 14.66 4.41
C PHE A 7 24.86 14.20 4.18
N ALA A 8 24.33 14.47 2.99
CA ALA A 8 23.02 14.00 2.62
C ALA A 8 23.07 12.46 2.60
N LEU A 9 22.06 11.83 3.18
CA LEU A 9 21.95 10.37 3.19
C LEU A 9 22.07 9.85 1.75
N ASN A 10 22.83 8.78 1.57
CA ASN A 10 22.88 8.08 0.29
C ASN A 10 21.58 7.27 0.09
N GLY A 11 21.34 6.82 -1.16
CA GLY A 11 20.11 6.12 -1.51
C GLY A 11 19.83 4.87 -0.67
N ARG A 12 20.88 4.14 -0.24
CA ARG A 12 20.72 2.96 0.62
C ARG A 12 20.26 3.35 2.02
N GLU A 13 20.88 4.36 2.62
CA GLU A 13 20.51 4.85 3.96
C GLU A 13 19.06 5.37 4.00
N ILE A 14 18.61 6.01 2.92
CA ILE A 14 17.22 6.44 2.78
C ILE A 14 16.30 5.22 2.78
N MET A 15 16.59 4.21 1.96
CA MET A 15 15.75 3.02 1.85
C MET A 15 15.74 2.17 3.13
N GLU A 16 16.86 2.11 3.86
CA GLU A 16 16.93 1.47 5.18
C GLU A 16 15.98 2.16 6.17
N LYS A 17 15.98 3.50 6.22
CA LYS A 17 15.04 4.28 7.05
C LYS A 17 13.59 4.10 6.62
N VAL A 18 13.29 4.07 5.32
CA VAL A 18 11.94 3.81 4.80
C VAL A 18 11.45 2.43 5.24
N ASN A 19 12.32 1.42 5.19
CA ASN A 19 11.96 0.07 5.58
C ASN A 19 11.75 -0.06 7.10
N ALA A 20 12.58 0.62 7.89
CA ALA A 20 12.53 0.63 9.36
C ALA A 20 11.45 1.55 9.95
N ARG A 21 10.71 2.29 9.12
CA ARG A 21 9.60 3.14 9.58
C ARG A 21 8.56 2.30 10.31
N ASP A 22 7.99 2.87 11.37
CA ASP A 22 6.82 2.28 12.04
C ASP A 22 5.63 2.19 11.07
N LYS A 23 5.08 0.98 10.96
CA LYS A 23 3.95 0.63 10.09
C LYS A 23 2.70 0.26 10.91
N GLY A 24 2.81 0.20 12.23
CA GLY A 24 1.77 -0.27 13.15
C GLY A 24 1.51 -1.78 13.05
N ASP A 25 0.84 -2.31 14.08
CA ASP A 25 0.53 -3.74 14.18
C ASP A 25 -0.68 -4.15 13.33
N ARG A 26 -1.59 -3.20 13.08
CA ARG A 26 -2.84 -3.43 12.36
C ARG A 26 -3.19 -2.23 11.50
N SER A 27 -3.67 -2.49 10.30
CA SER A 27 -4.24 -1.45 9.45
C SER A 27 -5.52 -1.94 8.79
N ILE A 28 -6.55 -1.10 8.81
CA ILE A 28 -7.74 -1.24 7.96
C ILE A 28 -7.87 0.08 7.22
N SER A 29 -8.18 0.02 5.93
CA SER A 29 -8.38 1.22 5.12
C SER A 29 -9.53 1.04 4.14
N GLU A 30 -9.95 2.13 3.53
CA GLU A 30 -10.90 2.14 2.41
C GLU A 30 -10.16 2.71 1.21
N MET A 31 -10.23 2.00 0.08
CA MET A 31 -9.51 2.34 -1.14
C MET A 31 -10.46 2.32 -2.33
N GLU A 32 -10.29 3.28 -3.23
CA GLU A 32 -10.90 3.27 -4.56
C GLU A 32 -9.81 3.00 -5.60
N MET A 33 -10.03 1.99 -6.43
CA MET A 33 -9.18 1.63 -7.56
C MET A 33 -9.93 1.95 -8.86
N ILE A 34 -9.31 2.73 -9.72
CA ILE A 34 -9.83 3.04 -11.06
C ILE A 34 -9.05 2.21 -12.08
N LEU A 35 -9.72 1.23 -12.69
CA LEU A 35 -9.16 0.42 -13.77
C LEU A 35 -9.56 1.04 -15.11
N ILE A 36 -8.57 1.47 -15.88
CA ILE A 36 -8.75 2.09 -17.19
C ILE A 36 -8.27 1.11 -18.25
N ASP A 37 -9.17 0.67 -19.14
CA ASP A 37 -8.80 -0.22 -20.24
C ASP A 37 -8.12 0.52 -21.40
N LYS A 38 -7.60 -0.23 -22.39
CA LYS A 38 -6.93 0.35 -23.57
C LYS A 38 -7.82 1.24 -24.44
N LYS A 39 -9.15 1.15 -24.28
CA LYS A 39 -10.15 1.95 -25.01
C LYS A 39 -10.67 3.12 -24.16
N GLY A 40 -10.14 3.33 -22.95
CA GLY A 40 -10.53 4.40 -22.05
C GLY A 40 -11.77 4.10 -21.21
N LYS A 41 -12.24 2.85 -21.16
CA LYS A 41 -13.34 2.48 -20.26
C LYS A 41 -12.82 2.39 -18.83
N ASN A 42 -13.53 3.04 -17.92
CA ASN A 42 -13.22 3.04 -16.50
C ASN A 42 -14.10 2.03 -15.75
N VAL A 43 -13.51 1.33 -14.79
CA VAL A 43 -14.21 0.55 -13.77
C VAL A 43 -13.72 1.02 -12.41
N PHE A 44 -14.65 1.42 -11.55
CA PHE A 44 -14.37 1.84 -10.18
C PHE A 44 -14.58 0.65 -9.24
N VAL A 45 -13.53 0.29 -8.52
CA VAL A 45 -13.51 -0.85 -7.61
C VAL A 45 -13.21 -0.36 -6.20
N ASN A 46 -14.14 -0.57 -5.28
CA ASN A 46 -13.94 -0.23 -3.88
C ASN A 46 -13.39 -1.43 -3.13
N LEU A 47 -12.33 -1.20 -2.37
CA LEU A 47 -11.59 -2.20 -1.66
C LEU A 47 -11.47 -1.83 -0.18
N ARG A 48 -11.39 -2.85 0.66
CA ARG A 48 -11.07 -2.71 2.09
C ARG A 48 -9.84 -3.56 2.41
N PRO A 49 -8.62 -2.98 2.39
CA PRO A 49 -7.43 -3.66 2.88
C PRO A 49 -7.48 -3.89 4.37
N MET A 50 -6.98 -5.05 4.76
CA MET A 50 -6.66 -5.35 6.14
C MET A 50 -5.24 -5.90 6.21
N ALA A 51 -4.44 -5.41 7.14
CA ALA A 51 -3.11 -5.94 7.40
C ALA A 51 -2.89 -6.14 8.89
N TRP A 52 -2.11 -7.17 9.21
CA TRP A 52 -1.64 -7.48 10.55
C TRP A 52 -0.14 -7.76 10.50
N SER A 53 0.62 -7.09 11.35
CA SER A 53 2.06 -7.23 11.47
C SER A 53 2.39 -7.72 12.88
N LYS A 54 2.47 -9.05 13.04
CA LYS A 54 3.01 -9.68 14.26
C LYS A 54 4.44 -10.17 13.97
N GLU A 55 4.59 -11.45 13.62
CA GLU A 55 5.89 -12.03 13.24
C GLU A 55 6.16 -11.87 11.74
N LYS A 56 5.11 -11.95 10.92
CA LYS A 56 5.12 -11.69 9.48
C LYS A 56 3.94 -10.80 9.15
N THR A 57 4.15 -9.87 8.23
CA THR A 57 3.06 -9.04 7.72
C THR A 57 2.14 -9.89 6.86
N GLN A 58 0.88 -10.00 7.26
CA GLN A 58 -0.19 -10.62 6.48
C GLN A 58 -1.11 -9.52 5.98
N LYS A 59 -1.49 -9.57 4.71
CA LYS A 59 -2.40 -8.61 4.09
C LYS A 59 -3.52 -9.35 3.38
N PHE A 60 -4.72 -8.84 3.53
CA PHE A 60 -5.92 -9.32 2.84
C PHE A 60 -6.59 -8.16 2.14
N MET A 61 -7.12 -8.45 0.95
CA MET A 61 -7.81 -7.50 0.11
C MET A 61 -9.26 -7.95 -0.03
N PHE A 62 -10.22 -7.12 0.40
CA PHE A 62 -11.65 -7.42 0.26
C PHE A 62 -12.32 -6.47 -0.72
N PHE A 63 -13.11 -7.01 -1.64
CA PHE A 63 -13.89 -6.22 -2.59
C PHE A 63 -15.25 -5.82 -2.01
N VAL A 64 -15.51 -4.52 -1.99
CA VAL A 64 -16.75 -3.92 -1.48
C VAL A 64 -17.74 -3.65 -2.62
N SER A 65 -17.24 -3.23 -3.78
CA SER A 65 -18.00 -3.01 -5.01
C SER A 65 -17.09 -3.09 -6.23
N PRO A 66 -17.60 -3.35 -7.46
CA PRO A 66 -19.01 -3.55 -7.85
C PRO A 66 -19.61 -4.92 -7.46
N ALA A 67 -20.89 -5.15 -7.76
CA ALA A 67 -21.66 -6.32 -7.30
C ALA A 67 -21.13 -7.66 -7.82
N ASP A 68 -20.47 -7.65 -8.98
CA ASP A 68 -19.81 -8.79 -9.63
C ASP A 68 -18.59 -9.31 -8.86
N VAL A 69 -17.90 -8.44 -8.12
CA VAL A 69 -16.73 -8.79 -7.30
C VAL A 69 -16.98 -8.65 -5.80
N LYS A 70 -18.11 -8.07 -5.39
CA LYS A 70 -18.45 -7.84 -3.98
C LYS A 70 -18.37 -9.13 -3.16
N ASN A 71 -17.85 -9.01 -1.94
CA ASN A 71 -17.64 -10.11 -0.98
C ASN A 71 -16.59 -11.15 -1.40
N THR A 72 -15.82 -10.88 -2.46
CA THR A 72 -14.61 -11.67 -2.75
C THR A 72 -13.41 -11.09 -1.99
N GLY A 73 -12.41 -11.93 -1.74
CA GLY A 73 -11.17 -11.48 -1.14
C GLY A 73 -10.00 -12.41 -1.42
N PHE A 74 -8.79 -11.86 -1.35
CA PHE A 74 -7.56 -12.61 -1.62
C PHE A 74 -6.42 -12.16 -0.70
N PRO A 75 -5.44 -13.03 -0.42
CA PRO A 75 -4.19 -12.63 0.23
C PRO A 75 -3.43 -11.65 -0.67
N ALA A 76 -3.13 -10.46 -0.16
CA ALA A 76 -2.25 -9.52 -0.86
C ALA A 76 -0.79 -9.87 -0.56
N LEU A 77 0.00 -10.04 -1.61
CA LEU A 77 1.44 -10.33 -1.53
C LEU A 77 2.23 -9.14 -0.95
#